data_AF-A0A1Q7ENS1-F1
#
_entry.id   AF-A0A1Q7ENS1-F1
#
_cell.length_a   1.000
_cell.length_b   1.000
_cell.length_c   1.000
_cell.angle_alpha   90.00
_cell.angle_beta   90.00
_cell.angle_gamma   90.00
#
_symmetry.space_group_name_H-M   'P 1'
#
loop_
_entity.id
_entity.type
_entity.pdbx_description
1 polymer ?
#
loop_
_entity_poly.entity_id
_entity_poly.type
_entity_poly.pdbx_seq_one_letter_code
_entity_poly.pdbx_strand_id
1 'polypeptide(L)'
;MHPLLNQVAHQAIQKSGRPRALMTVITDLVDFHRGWTFSKADLVVAPTELARKVALRRRVPADRVKLLGLPVDLRFRPPAPGEQRALRRRYGLDETRFTVLVMGGAAGVGNLVKQVRVLGWEPHQWQVVAVCGRNEKLRRRLARVRFATPTLILGFVDFMPELMRASDVIVTKAGPGAIAEALATGVPVLITGFLPGQESPNVDFVVEAGFGAFTPKEEDLLDEVRVLAEGGPTWQEMSRKAAELAHPYASSDIARECLLLAARYRASAHTRR
;
A
#
# COMPACT_ATOMS: atom_id res chain seq x y z
N MET A 1 -5.89 13.06 -3.98
CA MET A 1 -6.65 13.88 -3.01
C MET A 1 -5.76 15.05 -2.60
N HIS A 2 -6.28 16.29 -2.54
CA HIS A 2 -5.46 17.47 -2.26
C HIS A 2 -5.74 18.01 -0.84
N PRO A 3 -4.73 18.14 0.04
CA PRO A 3 -4.93 18.52 1.45
C PRO A 3 -5.48 19.95 1.64
N LEU A 4 -5.43 20.78 0.61
CA LEU A 4 -5.94 22.16 0.65
C LEU A 4 -7.48 22.27 0.63
N LEU A 5 -8.19 21.19 0.33
CA LEU A 5 -9.65 21.23 0.22
C LEU A 5 -10.36 21.24 1.58
N ASN A 6 -9.67 20.91 2.69
CA ASN A 6 -10.29 20.82 4.01
C ASN A 6 -10.91 22.14 4.47
N GLN A 7 -10.19 23.25 4.30
CA GLN A 7 -10.68 24.58 4.69
C GLN A 7 -11.84 25.04 3.79
N VAL A 8 -11.74 24.77 2.48
CA VAL A 8 -12.80 25.10 1.52
C VAL A 8 -14.07 24.31 1.81
N ALA A 9 -13.95 23.00 2.07
CA ALA A 9 -15.05 22.14 2.45
C ALA A 9 -15.72 22.63 3.74
N HIS A 10 -14.94 22.97 4.76
CA HIS A 10 -15.48 23.54 6.00
C HIS A 10 -16.23 24.86 5.75
N GLN A 11 -15.66 25.78 4.96
CA GLN A 11 -16.34 27.04 4.63
C GLN A 11 -17.65 26.82 3.87
N ALA A 12 -17.68 25.86 2.93
CA ALA A 12 -18.90 25.50 2.21
C ALA A 12 -19.97 24.92 3.15
N ILE A 13 -19.58 24.06 4.10
CA ILE A 13 -20.48 23.53 5.14
C ILE A 13 -21.11 24.67 5.95
N GLN A 14 -20.29 25.61 6.44
CA GLN A 14 -20.78 26.76 7.21
C GLN A 14 -21.75 27.64 6.40
N LYS A 15 -21.40 27.98 5.16
CA LYS A 15 -22.23 28.81 4.28
C LYS A 15 -23.55 28.13 3.88
N SER A 16 -23.61 26.81 3.88
CA SER A 16 -24.83 26.07 3.51
C SER A 16 -25.97 26.19 4.53
N GLY A 17 -25.67 26.64 5.76
CA GLY A 17 -26.63 26.62 6.87
C GLY A 17 -27.06 25.23 7.33
N ARG A 18 -26.48 24.16 6.74
CA ARG A 18 -26.78 22.76 7.07
C ARG A 18 -25.57 22.14 7.77
N PRO A 19 -25.64 21.90 9.09
CA PRO A 19 -24.51 21.35 9.82
C PRO A 19 -24.18 19.94 9.30
N ARG A 20 -22.92 19.72 8.94
CA ARG A 20 -22.37 18.44 8.46
C ARG A 20 -21.04 18.20 9.18
N ALA A 21 -20.77 16.95 9.49
CA ALA A 21 -19.46 16.54 9.96
C ALA A 21 -18.42 16.64 8.83
N LEU A 22 -17.21 17.06 9.18
CA LEU A 22 -16.04 17.03 8.31
C LEU A 22 -15.03 16.02 8.86
N MET A 23 -14.81 14.95 8.10
CA MET A 23 -13.78 13.96 8.38
C MET A 23 -12.66 14.06 7.34
N THR A 24 -11.41 14.02 7.78
CA THR A 24 -10.23 14.00 6.93
C THR A 24 -9.53 12.65 7.03
N VAL A 25 -9.23 12.01 5.90
CA VAL A 25 -8.41 10.78 5.86
C VAL A 25 -7.06 11.11 5.24
N ILE A 26 -6.00 11.06 6.05
CA ILE A 26 -4.65 11.37 5.61
C ILE A 26 -4.16 10.23 4.70
N THR A 27 -3.68 10.58 3.49
CA THR A 27 -3.20 9.57 2.52
C THR A 27 -1.68 9.41 2.45
N ASP A 28 -0.95 10.24 3.19
CA ASP A 28 0.51 10.23 3.29
C ASP A 28 0.91 9.45 4.54
N LEU A 29 1.80 8.46 4.41
CA LEU A 29 2.02 7.48 5.49
C LEU A 29 2.80 8.04 6.68
N VAL A 30 3.70 9.01 6.49
CA VAL A 30 4.66 9.41 7.54
C VAL A 30 4.55 10.89 7.85
N ASP A 31 5.13 11.74 7.01
CA ASP A 31 4.98 13.19 7.07
C ASP A 31 4.12 13.63 5.90
N PHE A 32 3.43 14.76 6.09
CA PHE A 32 2.37 15.18 5.19
C PHE A 32 2.20 16.68 5.22
N HIS A 33 1.61 17.26 4.18
CA HIS A 33 1.42 18.71 4.11
C HIS A 33 0.48 19.22 5.22
N ARG A 34 0.73 20.42 5.78
CA ARG A 34 -0.07 21.01 6.89
C ARG A 34 -1.57 21.10 6.61
N GLY A 35 -1.97 21.16 5.35
CA GLY A 35 -3.39 21.17 4.93
C GLY A 35 -4.18 19.96 5.42
N TRP A 36 -3.53 18.81 5.67
CA TRP A 36 -4.17 17.63 6.24
C TRP A 36 -4.67 17.83 7.68
N THR A 37 -3.96 18.63 8.48
CA THR A 37 -4.26 18.86 9.90
C THR A 37 -5.11 20.09 10.10
N PHE A 38 -6.32 20.08 9.55
CA PHE A 38 -7.28 21.14 9.75
C PHE A 38 -7.96 20.99 11.13
N SER A 39 -7.68 21.92 12.04
CA SER A 39 -8.11 21.84 13.46
C SER A 39 -9.62 21.84 13.69
N LYS A 40 -10.42 22.30 12.71
CA LYS A 40 -11.89 22.25 12.80
C LYS A 40 -12.51 21.00 12.17
N ALA A 41 -11.70 20.03 11.73
CA ALA A 41 -12.24 18.71 11.39
C ALA A 41 -12.82 18.05 12.66
N ASP A 42 -13.93 17.33 12.50
CA ASP A 42 -14.56 16.54 13.55
C ASP A 42 -13.79 15.25 13.83
N LEU A 43 -13.13 14.72 12.81
CA LEU A 43 -12.29 13.54 12.89
C LEU A 43 -11.18 13.59 11.84
N VAL A 44 -9.97 13.19 12.24
CA VAL A 44 -8.81 13.01 11.39
C VAL A 44 -8.36 11.55 11.52
N VAL A 45 -8.35 10.83 10.40
CA VAL A 45 -7.87 9.46 10.31
C VAL A 45 -6.41 9.47 9.90
N ALA A 46 -5.56 8.90 10.73
CA ALA A 46 -4.14 8.71 10.48
C ALA A 46 -3.89 7.30 9.91
N PRO A 47 -3.04 7.18 8.85
CA PRO A 47 -2.72 5.89 8.25
C PRO A 47 -1.66 5.09 9.00
N THR A 48 -0.83 5.75 9.80
CA THR A 48 0.20 5.12 10.63
C THR A 48 0.35 5.86 11.96
N GLU A 49 1.03 5.23 12.91
CA GLU A 49 1.38 5.87 14.19
C GLU A 49 2.32 7.08 13.99
N LEU A 50 3.17 7.07 12.97
CA LEU A 50 4.03 8.22 12.62
C LEU A 50 3.17 9.41 12.18
N ALA A 51 2.21 9.19 11.28
CA ALA A 51 1.28 10.23 10.85
C ALA A 51 0.40 10.72 12.01
N ARG A 52 -0.04 9.82 12.91
CA ARG A 52 -0.77 10.18 14.13
C ARG A 52 0.06 11.13 15.01
N LYS A 53 1.34 10.81 15.27
CA LYS A 53 2.25 11.69 16.02
C LYS A 53 2.43 13.05 15.37
N VAL A 54 2.53 13.13 14.04
CA VAL A 54 2.57 14.40 13.30
C VAL A 54 1.28 15.20 13.50
N ALA A 55 0.10 14.56 13.42
CA ALA A 55 -1.18 15.23 13.62
C ALA A 55 -1.31 15.84 15.02
N LEU A 56 -0.90 15.08 16.06
CA LEU A 56 -0.89 15.55 17.44
C LEU A 56 0.08 16.71 17.65
N ARG A 57 1.30 16.64 17.11
CA ARG A 57 2.29 17.75 17.15
C ARG A 57 1.74 19.02 16.47
N ARG A 58 0.87 18.86 15.47
CA ARG A 58 0.20 19.96 14.77
C ARG A 58 -1.10 20.39 15.43
N ARG A 59 -1.32 20.00 16.70
CA ARG A 59 -2.43 20.44 17.57
C ARG A 59 -3.82 20.01 17.07
N VAL A 60 -3.91 18.90 16.33
CA VAL A 60 -5.21 18.23 16.18
C VAL A 60 -5.57 17.61 17.54
N PRO A 61 -6.78 17.87 18.09
CA PRO A 61 -7.20 17.30 19.37
C PRO A 61 -7.10 15.77 19.37
N ALA A 62 -6.54 15.17 20.43
CA ALA A 62 -6.24 13.75 20.48
C ALA A 62 -7.49 12.86 20.38
N ASP A 63 -8.61 13.31 20.96
CA ASP A 63 -9.93 12.69 20.86
C ASP A 63 -10.52 12.70 19.43
N ARG A 64 -9.94 13.50 18.53
CA ARG A 64 -10.31 13.60 17.12
C ARG A 64 -9.30 12.96 16.17
N VAL A 65 -8.27 12.27 16.67
CA VAL A 65 -7.33 11.53 15.83
C VAL A 65 -7.53 10.03 16.03
N LYS A 66 -7.90 9.32 14.97
CA LYS A 66 -8.00 7.84 14.98
C LYS A 66 -6.96 7.22 14.07
N LEU A 67 -6.24 6.23 14.58
CA LEU A 67 -5.35 5.37 13.79
C LEU A 67 -6.19 4.23 13.23
N LEU A 68 -6.58 4.33 11.95
CA LEU A 68 -7.39 3.30 11.28
C LEU A 68 -6.70 2.71 10.04
N GLY A 69 -5.52 3.22 9.68
CA GLY A 69 -4.84 2.81 8.45
C GLY A 69 -5.23 3.63 7.23
N LEU A 70 -4.49 3.42 6.14
CA LEU A 70 -4.84 3.95 4.83
C LEU A 70 -5.98 3.10 4.25
N PRO A 71 -7.05 3.70 3.69
CA PRO A 71 -8.15 2.93 3.10
C PRO A 71 -7.66 2.09 1.91
N VAL A 72 -7.82 0.78 2.03
CA VAL A 72 -7.54 -0.22 0.99
C VAL A 72 -8.83 -0.97 0.61
N ASP A 73 -8.90 -1.48 -0.62
CA ASP A 73 -10.02 -2.36 -1.03
C ASP A 73 -10.02 -3.62 -0.14
N LEU A 74 -11.19 -4.04 0.35
CA LEU A 74 -11.35 -5.19 1.26
C LEU A 74 -10.86 -6.52 0.65
N ARG A 75 -10.69 -6.57 -0.67
CA ARG A 75 -10.06 -7.70 -1.35
C ARG A 75 -8.57 -7.83 -0.98
N PHE A 76 -7.87 -6.77 -0.57
CA PHE A 76 -6.51 -6.84 -0.01
C PHE A 76 -6.53 -7.26 1.46
N ARG A 77 -7.11 -8.43 1.72
CA ARG A 77 -7.10 -9.07 3.03
C ARG A 77 -5.95 -10.08 3.13
N PRO A 78 -5.58 -10.52 4.34
CA PRO A 78 -4.66 -11.62 4.53
C PRO A 78 -5.13 -12.89 3.79
N PRO A 79 -4.21 -13.73 3.32
CA PRO A 79 -4.55 -14.98 2.66
C PRO A 79 -5.17 -15.98 3.64
N ALA A 80 -6.18 -16.72 3.20
CA ALA A 80 -6.71 -17.85 3.94
C ALA A 80 -5.74 -19.06 3.85
N PRO A 81 -5.79 -20.01 4.81
CA PRO A 81 -4.97 -21.22 4.74
C PRO A 81 -5.11 -21.94 3.40
N GLY A 82 -3.98 -22.22 2.73
CA GLY A 82 -3.94 -22.88 1.42
C GLY A 82 -4.28 -21.98 0.21
N GLU A 83 -4.78 -20.75 0.43
CA GLU A 83 -5.19 -19.85 -0.66
C GLU A 83 -4.01 -19.45 -1.54
N GLN A 84 -2.84 -19.17 -0.96
CA GLN A 84 -1.64 -18.79 -1.71
C GLN A 84 -1.28 -19.85 -2.77
N ARG A 85 -1.26 -21.14 -2.41
CA ARG A 85 -0.98 -22.25 -3.34
C ARG A 85 -2.07 -22.39 -4.40
N ALA A 86 -3.34 -22.25 -4.01
CA ALA A 86 -4.46 -22.29 -4.95
C ALA A 86 -4.40 -21.15 -5.99
N LEU A 87 -4.01 -19.94 -5.56
CA LEU A 87 -3.82 -18.80 -6.46
C LEU A 87 -2.63 -19.02 -7.40
N ARG A 88 -1.51 -19.56 -6.90
CA ARG A 88 -0.37 -19.94 -7.75
C ARG A 88 -0.79 -20.90 -8.85
N ARG A 89 -1.47 -21.99 -8.49
CA ARG A 89 -2.03 -22.96 -9.47
C ARG A 89 -2.95 -22.28 -10.49
N ARG A 90 -3.86 -21.42 -10.03
CA ARG A 90 -4.81 -20.67 -10.89
C ARG A 90 -4.10 -19.83 -11.95
N TYR A 91 -2.95 -19.25 -11.62
CA TYR A 91 -2.17 -18.40 -12.52
C TYR A 91 -1.04 -19.14 -13.25
N GLY A 92 -0.99 -20.47 -13.16
CA GLY A 92 0.05 -21.29 -13.82
C GLY A 92 1.44 -21.14 -13.19
N LEU A 93 1.50 -20.72 -11.93
CA LEU A 93 2.72 -20.61 -11.13
C LEU A 93 2.98 -21.94 -10.39
N ASP A 94 4.24 -22.21 -10.11
CA ASP A 94 4.64 -23.33 -9.25
C ASP A 94 4.14 -23.07 -7.81
N GLU A 95 3.51 -24.07 -7.18
CA GLU A 95 2.88 -23.89 -5.87
C GLU A 95 3.90 -23.72 -4.72
N THR A 96 5.13 -24.18 -4.93
CA THR A 96 6.18 -24.27 -3.90
C THR A 96 7.28 -23.23 -4.06
N ARG A 97 7.49 -22.70 -5.27
CA ARG A 97 8.53 -21.70 -5.50
C ARG A 97 8.20 -20.36 -4.86
N PHE A 98 9.25 -19.74 -4.32
CA PHE A 98 9.20 -18.36 -3.87
C PHE A 98 8.74 -17.44 -5.02
N THR A 99 7.79 -16.55 -4.78
CA THR A 99 7.11 -15.79 -5.82
C THR A 99 7.31 -14.30 -5.61
N VAL A 100 7.98 -13.66 -6.58
CA VAL A 100 8.30 -12.23 -6.56
C VAL A 100 7.32 -11.46 -7.46
N LEU A 101 6.52 -10.57 -6.87
CA LEU A 101 5.63 -9.69 -7.63
C LEU A 101 6.34 -8.35 -7.91
N VAL A 102 6.62 -8.07 -9.18
CA VAL A 102 7.21 -6.80 -9.62
C VAL A 102 6.12 -5.90 -10.22
N MET A 103 5.94 -4.71 -9.66
CA MET A 103 4.91 -3.76 -10.11
C MET A 103 5.39 -2.30 -10.11
N GLY A 104 5.02 -1.56 -11.17
CA GLY A 104 5.44 -0.16 -11.39
C GLY A 104 4.37 0.90 -11.08
N GLY A 105 3.30 0.52 -10.38
CA GLY A 105 2.07 1.31 -10.25
C GLY A 105 1.23 1.32 -11.55
N ALA A 106 0.03 1.92 -11.50
CA ALA A 106 -0.97 1.82 -12.59
C ALA A 106 -0.47 2.31 -13.97
N ALA A 107 0.47 3.27 -13.99
CA ALA A 107 1.06 3.81 -15.21
C ALA A 107 2.20 2.95 -15.79
N GLY A 108 2.71 1.94 -15.07
CA GLY A 108 3.82 1.11 -15.54
C GLY A 108 5.12 1.91 -15.76
N VAL A 109 5.35 2.94 -14.94
CA VAL A 109 6.49 3.85 -15.04
C VAL A 109 7.58 3.44 -14.06
N GLY A 110 8.84 3.43 -14.50
CA GLY A 110 10.01 3.14 -13.67
C GLY A 110 10.93 2.10 -14.29
N ASN A 111 11.78 1.50 -13.45
CA ASN A 111 12.82 0.55 -13.86
C ASN A 111 12.33 -0.91 -13.98
N LEU A 112 11.03 -1.14 -14.23
CA LEU A 112 10.43 -2.48 -14.25
C LEU A 112 11.14 -3.43 -15.23
N VAL A 113 11.60 -2.95 -16.38
CA VAL A 113 12.40 -3.77 -17.32
C VAL A 113 13.68 -4.28 -16.66
N LYS A 114 14.40 -3.41 -15.94
CA LYS A 114 15.67 -3.76 -15.33
C LYS A 114 15.47 -4.72 -14.15
N GLN A 115 14.43 -4.48 -13.35
CA GLN A 115 14.01 -5.34 -12.24
C GLN A 115 13.64 -6.75 -12.72
N VAL A 116 12.77 -6.85 -13.73
CA VAL A 116 12.38 -8.16 -14.29
C VAL A 116 13.57 -8.85 -14.95
N ARG A 117 14.48 -8.11 -15.58
CA ARG A 117 15.69 -8.69 -16.16
C ARG A 117 16.62 -9.24 -15.09
N VAL A 118 16.95 -8.45 -14.06
CA VAL A 118 17.89 -8.91 -13.02
C VAL A 118 17.35 -10.12 -12.27
N LEU A 119 16.03 -10.19 -12.06
CA LEU A 119 15.37 -11.31 -11.39
C LEU A 119 15.05 -12.51 -12.30
N GLY A 120 15.18 -12.36 -13.63
CA GLY A 120 14.63 -13.28 -14.61
C GLY A 120 15.65 -13.86 -15.62
N TRP A 121 16.78 -13.18 -15.83
CA TRP A 121 17.72 -13.51 -16.91
C TRP A 121 18.52 -14.79 -16.66
N GLU A 122 18.86 -15.03 -15.40
CA GLU A 122 19.54 -16.25 -14.94
C GLU A 122 18.53 -17.23 -14.33
N PRO A 123 18.86 -18.54 -14.25
CA PRO A 123 18.02 -19.51 -13.57
C PRO A 123 18.11 -19.32 -12.05
N HIS A 124 16.96 -19.10 -11.42
CA HIS A 124 16.84 -18.93 -9.97
C HIS A 124 15.77 -19.88 -9.39
N GLN A 125 15.78 -20.01 -8.06
CA GLN A 125 14.86 -20.89 -7.31
C GLN A 125 13.46 -20.28 -7.14
N TRP A 126 13.31 -18.98 -7.40
CA TRP A 126 12.02 -18.28 -7.37
C TRP A 126 11.32 -18.29 -8.73
N GLN A 127 10.18 -17.61 -8.79
CA GLN A 127 9.44 -17.25 -9.99
C GLN A 127 9.00 -15.79 -9.91
N VAL A 128 8.80 -15.16 -11.07
CA VAL A 128 8.50 -13.72 -11.17
C VAL A 128 7.10 -13.52 -11.75
N VAL A 129 6.31 -12.64 -11.13
CA VAL A 129 5.08 -12.09 -11.70
C VAL A 129 5.31 -10.61 -11.95
N ALA A 130 5.29 -10.16 -13.19
CA ALA A 130 5.50 -8.76 -13.55
C ALA A 130 4.22 -8.11 -14.05
N VAL A 131 3.74 -7.07 -13.36
CA VAL A 131 2.53 -6.33 -13.74
C VAL A 131 2.93 -4.99 -14.37
N CYS A 132 2.77 -4.90 -15.68
CA CYS A 132 3.16 -3.72 -16.48
C CYS A 132 2.12 -2.58 -16.41
N GLY A 133 0.98 -2.79 -15.75
CA GLY A 133 -0.11 -1.81 -15.69
C GLY A 133 -0.61 -1.45 -17.08
N ARG A 134 -0.92 -0.17 -17.32
CA ARG A 134 -1.41 0.30 -18.63
C ARG A 134 -0.31 0.44 -19.69
N ASN A 135 0.95 0.11 -19.38
CA ASN A 135 2.06 0.21 -20.31
C ASN A 135 2.11 -1.02 -21.24
N GLU A 136 1.20 -1.05 -22.22
CA GLU A 136 1.05 -2.15 -23.16
C GLU A 136 2.29 -2.37 -24.06
N LYS A 137 3.04 -1.29 -24.33
CA LYS A 137 4.31 -1.38 -25.07
C LYS A 137 5.36 -2.15 -24.25
N LEU A 138 5.46 -1.88 -22.95
CA LEU A 138 6.33 -2.59 -22.02
C LEU A 138 5.92 -4.06 -21.88
N ARG A 139 4.63 -4.33 -21.70
CA ARG A 139 4.10 -5.71 -21.62
C ARG A 139 4.53 -6.54 -22.83
N ARG A 140 4.26 -6.04 -24.05
CA ARG A 140 4.64 -6.74 -25.30
C ARG A 140 6.14 -6.93 -25.44
N ARG A 141 6.95 -5.98 -24.98
CA ARG A 141 8.41 -6.10 -25.01
C ARG A 141 8.88 -7.22 -24.09
N LEU A 142 8.40 -7.27 -22.85
CA LEU A 142 8.80 -8.28 -21.87
C LEU A 142 8.26 -9.67 -22.22
N ALA A 143 7.04 -9.77 -22.74
CA ALA A 143 6.44 -11.04 -23.14
C ALA A 143 7.17 -11.76 -24.30
N ARG A 144 8.03 -11.05 -25.05
CA ARG A 144 8.87 -11.63 -26.11
C ARG A 144 10.22 -12.14 -25.61
N VAL A 145 10.58 -11.83 -24.37
CA VAL A 145 11.85 -12.26 -23.78
C VAL A 145 11.69 -13.67 -23.24
N ARG A 146 12.62 -14.55 -23.58
CA ARG A 146 12.74 -15.87 -22.94
C ARG A 146 13.58 -15.71 -21.69
N PHE A 147 12.93 -15.69 -20.53
CA PHE A 147 13.59 -15.66 -19.23
C PHE A 147 14.02 -17.08 -18.83
N ALA A 148 15.16 -17.18 -18.14
CA ALA A 148 15.63 -18.46 -17.59
C ALA A 148 14.87 -18.83 -16.31
N THR A 149 14.45 -17.83 -15.54
CA THR A 149 13.55 -18.01 -14.40
C THR A 149 12.08 -17.93 -14.86
N PRO A 150 11.17 -18.81 -14.39
CA PRO A 150 9.75 -18.75 -14.72
C PRO A 150 9.17 -17.38 -14.45
N THR A 151 8.64 -16.73 -15.50
CA THR A 151 8.23 -15.33 -15.45
C THR A 151 6.87 -15.15 -16.12
N LEU A 152 5.86 -14.72 -15.36
CA LEU A 152 4.53 -14.36 -15.83
C LEU A 152 4.46 -12.85 -16.09
N ILE A 153 4.23 -12.43 -17.34
CA ILE A 153 4.11 -11.03 -17.73
C ILE A 153 2.63 -10.65 -17.91
N LEU A 154 2.16 -9.70 -17.12
CA LEU A 154 0.78 -9.20 -17.13
C LEU A 154 0.71 -7.72 -17.50
N GLY A 155 -0.44 -7.30 -18.02
CA GLY A 155 -0.76 -5.90 -18.31
C GLY A 155 -1.40 -5.21 -17.11
N PHE A 156 -2.49 -4.50 -17.35
CA PHE A 156 -3.38 -4.02 -16.29
C PHE A 156 -4.25 -5.19 -15.81
N VAL A 157 -4.43 -5.31 -14.48
CA VAL A 157 -5.18 -6.41 -13.85
C VAL A 157 -6.12 -5.84 -12.79
N ASP A 158 -7.34 -6.39 -12.72
CA ASP A 158 -8.32 -6.06 -11.68
C ASP A 158 -8.27 -7.01 -10.46
N PHE A 159 -7.40 -8.01 -10.54
CA PHE A 159 -7.16 -9.06 -9.55
C PHE A 159 -5.81 -8.93 -8.83
N MET A 160 -5.27 -7.70 -8.75
CA MET A 160 -4.06 -7.40 -7.97
C MET A 160 -4.08 -7.97 -6.53
N PRO A 161 -5.20 -7.93 -5.78
CA PRO A 161 -5.24 -8.52 -4.45
C PRO A 161 -4.93 -10.01 -4.43
N GLU A 162 -5.30 -10.75 -5.49
CA GLU A 162 -4.96 -12.16 -5.62
C GLU A 162 -3.48 -12.36 -5.95
N LEU A 163 -2.90 -11.52 -6.81
CA LEU A 163 -1.46 -11.61 -7.11
C LEU A 163 -0.62 -11.33 -5.87
N MET A 164 -0.98 -10.32 -5.07
CA MET A 164 -0.28 -10.05 -3.80
C MET A 164 -0.37 -11.25 -2.86
N ARG A 165 -1.57 -11.82 -2.66
CA ARG A 165 -1.76 -13.03 -1.84
C ARG A 165 -1.06 -14.28 -2.38
N ALA A 166 -0.77 -14.34 -3.68
CA ALA A 166 0.00 -15.43 -4.29
C ALA A 166 1.52 -15.26 -4.13
N SER A 167 1.97 -14.08 -3.71
CA SER A 167 3.38 -13.68 -3.70
C SER A 167 3.97 -13.76 -2.30
N ASP A 168 5.30 -13.90 -2.25
CA ASP A 168 6.05 -13.90 -0.99
C ASP A 168 6.76 -12.57 -0.75
N VAL A 169 6.99 -11.78 -1.81
CA VAL A 169 7.55 -10.43 -1.71
C VAL A 169 7.05 -9.56 -2.86
N ILE A 170 6.89 -8.26 -2.60
CA ILE A 170 6.48 -7.27 -3.60
C ILE A 170 7.65 -6.31 -3.88
N VAL A 171 8.03 -6.19 -5.14
CA VAL A 171 9.01 -5.23 -5.64
C VAL A 171 8.26 -4.05 -6.26
N THR A 172 8.37 -2.87 -5.66
CA THR A 172 7.60 -1.69 -6.09
C THR A 172 8.31 -0.38 -5.74
N LYS A 173 7.64 0.74 -6.01
CA LYS A 173 8.04 2.08 -5.54
C LYS A 173 7.39 2.39 -4.19
N ALA A 174 7.87 3.40 -3.48
CA ALA A 174 7.37 3.82 -2.17
C ALA A 174 6.00 4.53 -2.18
N GLY A 175 5.08 4.06 -3.03
CA GLY A 175 3.73 4.57 -3.14
C GLY A 175 2.89 4.16 -1.92
N PRO A 176 2.19 5.11 -1.26
CA PRO A 176 1.51 4.84 0.01
C PRO A 176 0.41 3.78 -0.12
N GLY A 177 -0.31 3.76 -1.25
CA GLY A 177 -1.33 2.76 -1.53
C GLY A 177 -0.76 1.34 -1.64
N ALA A 178 0.29 1.16 -2.43
CA ALA A 178 0.91 -0.16 -2.61
C ALA A 178 1.53 -0.69 -1.30
N ILE A 179 2.12 0.19 -0.48
CA ILE A 179 2.62 -0.17 0.85
C ILE A 179 1.46 -0.61 1.75
N ALA A 180 0.35 0.12 1.78
CA ALA A 180 -0.81 -0.26 2.58
C ALA A 180 -1.46 -1.57 2.11
N GLU A 181 -1.54 -1.80 0.80
CA GLU A 181 -2.02 -3.06 0.20
C GLU A 181 -1.12 -4.25 0.56
N ALA A 182 0.21 -4.04 0.55
CA ALA A 182 1.18 -5.05 0.96
C ALA A 182 1.06 -5.40 2.45
N LEU A 183 0.99 -4.39 3.33
CA LEU A 183 0.72 -4.59 4.76
C LEU A 183 -0.59 -5.36 4.98
N ALA A 184 -1.67 -4.94 4.32
CA ALA A 184 -2.98 -5.57 4.44
C ALA A 184 -3.01 -7.04 3.98
N THR A 185 -2.11 -7.42 3.07
CA THR A 185 -1.93 -8.81 2.62
C THR A 185 -0.83 -9.57 3.39
N GLY A 186 -0.09 -8.90 4.28
CA GLY A 186 0.99 -9.48 5.09
C GLY A 186 2.27 -9.77 4.30
N VAL A 187 2.46 -9.11 3.15
CA VAL A 187 3.57 -9.40 2.22
C VAL A 187 4.68 -8.36 2.37
N PRO A 188 5.94 -8.78 2.59
CA PRO A 188 7.10 -7.89 2.60
C PRO A 188 7.27 -7.08 1.33
N VAL A 189 7.92 -5.92 1.45
CA VAL A 189 8.10 -4.99 0.31
C VAL A 189 9.58 -4.63 0.08
N LEU A 190 10.04 -4.78 -1.16
CA LEU A 190 11.31 -4.26 -1.64
C LEU A 190 11.07 -2.97 -2.43
N ILE A 191 11.50 -1.86 -1.85
CA ILE A 191 11.35 -0.54 -2.44
C ILE A 191 12.53 -0.27 -3.37
N THR A 192 12.22 0.00 -4.63
CA THR A 192 13.23 0.23 -5.68
C THR A 192 13.34 1.68 -6.14
N GLY A 193 12.50 2.55 -5.58
CA GLY A 193 12.47 3.96 -5.91
C GLY A 193 11.28 4.66 -5.28
N PHE A 194 11.27 5.98 -5.38
CA PHE A 194 10.25 6.84 -4.79
C PHE A 194 10.17 8.14 -5.59
N LEU A 195 9.05 8.85 -5.48
CA LEU A 195 8.92 10.23 -5.96
C LEU A 195 9.56 11.21 -4.96
N PRO A 196 10.62 11.95 -5.33
CA PRO A 196 11.29 12.89 -4.43
C PRO A 196 10.34 13.92 -3.84
N GLY A 197 10.49 14.23 -2.55
CA GLY A 197 9.69 15.20 -1.82
C GLY A 197 8.33 14.70 -1.32
N GLN A 198 7.76 13.64 -1.92
CA GLN A 198 6.47 13.07 -1.50
C GLN A 198 6.61 11.68 -0.87
N GLU A 199 7.42 10.81 -1.45
CA GLU A 199 7.46 9.38 -1.08
C GLU A 199 8.74 8.97 -0.34
N SER A 200 9.74 9.86 -0.21
CA SER A 200 10.99 9.52 0.50
C SER A 200 10.77 9.06 1.95
N PRO A 201 9.87 9.66 2.76
CA PRO A 201 9.65 9.19 4.13
C PRO A 201 9.02 7.79 4.19
N ASN A 202 8.34 7.36 3.12
CA ASN A 202 7.74 6.03 3.06
C ASN A 202 8.82 4.93 2.94
N VAL A 203 9.99 5.26 2.40
CA VAL A 203 11.14 4.34 2.35
C VAL A 203 11.59 4.04 3.77
N ASP A 204 11.85 5.09 4.56
CA ASP A 204 12.30 4.96 5.95
C ASP A 204 11.25 4.20 6.78
N PHE A 205 9.96 4.46 6.58
CA PHE A 205 8.90 3.70 7.25
C PHE A 205 8.95 2.20 6.95
N VAL A 206 9.21 1.79 5.70
CA VAL A 206 9.31 0.37 5.34
C VAL A 206 10.52 -0.27 6.01
N VAL A 207 11.68 0.39 5.95
CA VAL A 207 12.95 -0.13 6.44
C VAL A 207 13.00 -0.14 7.97
N GLU A 208 12.69 0.97 8.62
CA GLU A 208 12.76 1.11 10.08
C GLU A 208 11.70 0.26 10.80
N ALA A 209 10.54 0.06 10.18
CA ALA A 209 9.50 -0.80 10.73
C ALA A 209 9.74 -2.31 10.44
N GLY A 210 10.76 -2.63 9.63
CA GLY A 210 11.27 -3.99 9.45
C GLY A 210 10.40 -4.91 8.60
N PHE A 211 9.47 -4.38 7.80
CA PHE A 211 8.63 -5.19 6.91
C PHE A 211 9.10 -5.16 5.44
N GLY A 212 10.31 -4.64 5.20
CA GLY A 212 10.87 -4.55 3.87
C GLY A 212 12.25 -3.92 3.85
N ALA A 213 12.80 -3.74 2.65
CA ALA A 213 14.11 -3.16 2.42
C ALA A 213 14.10 -2.15 1.26
N PHE A 214 15.12 -1.29 1.22
CA PHE A 214 15.35 -0.36 0.12
C PHE A 214 16.47 -0.86 -0.79
N THR A 215 16.11 -1.22 -2.02
CA THR A 215 17.00 -1.83 -3.02
C THR A 215 17.00 -0.97 -4.29
N PRO A 216 17.67 0.20 -4.30
CA PRO A 216 17.63 1.15 -5.42
C PRO A 216 18.39 0.67 -6.67
N LYS A 217 19.38 -0.21 -6.50
CA LYS A 217 20.15 -0.80 -7.60
C LYS A 217 19.65 -2.22 -7.88
N GLU A 218 19.89 -2.67 -9.11
CA GLU A 218 19.52 -4.01 -9.54
C GLU A 218 20.27 -5.11 -8.78
N GLU A 219 21.53 -4.87 -8.41
CA GLU A 219 22.36 -5.79 -7.62
C GLU A 219 21.80 -5.95 -6.20
N ASP A 220 21.51 -4.85 -5.52
CA ASP A 220 20.89 -4.85 -4.19
C ASP A 220 19.55 -5.63 -4.21
N LEU A 221 18.74 -5.43 -5.25
CA LEU A 221 17.46 -6.12 -5.42
C LEU A 221 17.66 -7.64 -5.59
N LEU A 222 18.64 -8.04 -6.40
CA LEU A 222 18.93 -9.45 -6.65
C LEU A 222 19.38 -10.15 -5.37
N ASP A 223 20.31 -9.53 -4.64
CA ASP A 223 20.86 -10.11 -3.41
C ASP A 223 19.81 -10.19 -2.30
N GLU A 224 18.96 -9.17 -2.16
CA GLU A 224 17.86 -9.22 -1.19
C GLU A 224 16.85 -10.31 -1.54
N VAL A 225 16.46 -10.45 -2.81
CA VAL A 225 15.56 -11.55 -3.23
C VAL A 225 16.20 -12.91 -3.00
N ARG A 226 17.51 -13.07 -3.20
CA ARG A 226 18.22 -14.32 -2.88
C ARG A 226 18.08 -14.68 -1.41
N VAL A 227 18.35 -13.74 -0.51
CA VAL A 227 18.23 -13.93 0.94
C VAL A 227 16.79 -14.29 1.33
N LEU A 228 15.80 -13.57 0.79
CA LEU A 228 14.39 -13.84 1.13
C LEU A 228 13.89 -15.17 0.55
N ALA A 229 14.35 -15.57 -0.63
CA ALA A 229 13.96 -16.80 -1.29
C ALA A 229 14.44 -18.07 -0.58
N GLU A 230 15.43 -17.98 0.32
CA GLU A 230 15.81 -19.06 1.22
C GLU A 230 14.68 -19.42 2.21
N GLY A 231 13.65 -18.57 2.35
CA GLY A 231 12.53 -18.79 3.26
C GLY A 231 12.93 -18.76 4.74
N GLY A 232 14.11 -18.21 5.03
CA GLY A 232 14.73 -18.17 6.35
C GLY A 232 14.13 -17.11 7.29
N PRO A 233 14.75 -16.91 8.47
CA PRO A 233 14.25 -16.02 9.51
C PRO A 233 13.99 -14.58 9.05
N THR A 234 14.81 -14.06 8.13
CA THR A 234 14.67 -12.70 7.59
C THR A 234 13.31 -12.48 6.94
N TRP A 235 12.91 -13.36 6.02
CA TRP A 235 11.62 -13.25 5.34
C TRP A 235 10.45 -13.43 6.31
N GLN A 236 10.55 -14.42 7.21
CA GLN A 236 9.52 -14.69 8.21
C GLN A 236 9.29 -13.49 9.14
N GLU A 237 10.37 -12.84 9.58
CA GLU A 237 10.28 -11.64 10.42
C GLU A 237 9.68 -10.46 9.64
N MET A 238 10.08 -10.23 8.39
CA MET A 238 9.46 -9.18 7.57
C MET A 238 7.97 -9.40 7.36
N SER A 239 7.55 -10.64 7.08
CA SER A 239 6.12 -10.96 6.87
C SER A 239 5.33 -10.80 8.18
N ARG A 240 5.91 -11.21 9.30
CA ARG A 240 5.32 -11.00 10.64
C ARG A 240 5.15 -9.51 10.93
N LYS A 241 6.18 -8.69 10.67
CA LYS A 241 6.12 -7.23 10.84
C LYS A 241 5.07 -6.59 9.93
N ALA A 242 4.96 -7.03 8.68
CA ALA A 242 3.92 -6.57 7.77
C ALA A 242 2.52 -6.84 8.35
N ALA A 243 2.30 -8.04 8.89
CA ALA A 243 1.03 -8.43 9.50
C ALA A 243 0.73 -7.66 10.81
N GLU A 244 1.74 -7.39 11.65
CA GLU A 244 1.58 -6.61 12.89
C GLU A 244 1.11 -5.17 12.64
N LEU A 245 1.58 -4.56 11.54
CA LEU A 245 1.30 -3.18 11.17
C LEU A 245 0.07 -3.05 10.24
N ALA A 246 -0.56 -4.17 9.90
CA ALA A 246 -1.64 -4.22 8.92
C ALA A 246 -2.94 -3.60 9.45
N HIS A 247 -3.62 -2.85 8.59
CA HIS A 247 -4.98 -2.37 8.79
C HIS A 247 -5.90 -2.82 7.64
N PRO A 248 -6.14 -4.15 7.47
CA PRO A 248 -6.82 -4.68 6.27
C PRO A 248 -8.29 -4.23 6.13
N TYR A 249 -8.89 -3.76 7.23
CA TYR A 249 -10.28 -3.30 7.28
C TYR A 249 -10.41 -1.77 7.38
N ALA A 250 -9.32 -1.03 7.09
CA ALA A 250 -9.27 0.43 7.18
C ALA A 250 -10.47 1.09 6.48
N SER A 251 -10.81 0.67 5.26
CA SER A 251 -11.95 1.23 4.52
C SER A 251 -13.29 1.03 5.22
N SER A 252 -13.55 -0.16 5.77
CA SER A 252 -14.79 -0.42 6.51
C SER A 252 -14.83 0.28 7.86
N ASP A 253 -13.70 0.39 8.55
CA ASP A 253 -13.62 1.09 9.84
C ASP A 253 -13.79 2.59 9.67
N ILE A 254 -13.19 3.18 8.63
CA ILE A 254 -13.39 4.58 8.26
C ILE A 254 -14.86 4.85 7.87
N ALA A 255 -15.47 3.95 7.09
CA ALA A 255 -16.88 4.07 6.72
C ALA A 255 -17.80 4.00 7.95
N ARG A 256 -17.49 3.13 8.93
CA ARG A 256 -18.19 3.07 10.21
C ARG A 256 -18.09 4.40 10.96
N GLU A 257 -16.91 5.00 11.05
CA GLU A 257 -16.74 6.31 11.69
C GLU A 257 -17.50 7.43 10.99
N CYS A 258 -17.55 7.41 9.66
CA CYS A 258 -18.40 8.33 8.88
C CYS A 258 -19.88 8.24 9.29
N LEU A 259 -20.40 7.02 9.41
CA LEU A 259 -21.80 6.79 9.78
C LEU A 259 -22.08 7.25 11.22
N LEU A 260 -21.16 6.97 12.15
CA LEU A 260 -21.27 7.42 13.55
C LEU A 260 -21.26 8.94 13.66
N LEU A 261 -20.37 9.63 12.93
CA LEU A 261 -20.34 11.09 12.86
C LEU A 261 -21.62 11.66 12.27
N ALA A 262 -22.11 11.08 11.17
CA ALA A 262 -23.35 11.51 10.53
C ALA A 262 -24.56 11.36 11.46
N ALA A 263 -24.64 10.28 12.23
CA ALA A 263 -25.71 10.04 13.19
C ALA A 263 -25.71 11.08 14.33
N ARG A 264 -24.54 11.42 14.88
CA ARG A 264 -24.39 12.47 15.90
C ARG A 264 -24.92 13.81 15.43
N TYR A 265 -24.58 14.21 14.20
CA TYR A 265 -25.04 15.48 13.62
C TYR A 265 -26.55 15.48 13.32
N ARG A 266 -27.13 14.35 12.93
CA ARG A 266 -28.59 14.21 12.76
C ARG A 266 -29.33 14.36 14.09
N ALA A 267 -28.84 13.72 15.16
CA ALA A 267 -29.45 13.81 16.49
C ALA A 267 -29.44 15.27 17.00
N SER A 268 -28.29 15.94 16.94
CA SER A 268 -28.15 17.34 17.38
C SER A 268 -29.02 18.34 16.58
N ALA A 269 -29.34 18.03 15.33
CA ALA A 269 -30.24 18.85 14.51
C ALA A 269 -31.72 18.70 14.89
N HIS A 270 -32.12 17.54 15.45
CA HIS A 270 -33.49 17.31 15.92
C HIS A 270 -33.73 17.93 17.31
N THR A 271 -32.71 18.03 18.16
CA THR A 271 -32.83 18.64 19.51
C THR A 271 -32.87 20.17 19.49
N ARG A 272 -32.54 20.81 18.34
CA ARG A 272 -32.56 22.27 18.15
C ARG A 272 -33.82 22.79 17.45
N ARG A 273 -34.80 21.92 17.18
CA ARG A 273 -36.14 22.27 16.70
C ARG A 273 -37.12 22.12 17.84
#